data_AF-A0A2A5YMP1-F1
#
_entry.id   AF-A0A2A5YMP1-F1
#
_cell.length_a   1.000
_cell.length_b   1.000
_cell.length_c   1.000
_cell.angle_alpha   90.00
_cell.angle_beta   90.00
_cell.angle_gamma   90.00
#
_symmetry.space_group_name_H-M   'P 1'
#
loop_
_entity.id
_entity.type
_entity.pdbx_description
1 polymer ?
#
loop_
_entity_poly.entity_id
_entity_poly.type
_entity_poly.pdbx_seq_one_letter_code
_entity_poly.pdbx_strand_id
1 'polypeptide(L)' 'MRRLELLRVEHRDLDSAIAALIDAGGSDQMQIARLKKRKLRLKDEISALEDQLVPDIIA' A
#
# COMPACT_ATOMS: atom_id res chain seq x y z
N MET A 1 7.01 -13.88 8.09
CA MET A 1 7.67 -12.89 7.21
C MET A 1 7.07 -12.81 5.80
N ARG A 2 6.88 -13.92 5.07
CA ARG A 2 6.40 -13.90 3.66
C ARG A 2 5.13 -13.06 3.38
N ARG A 3 4.15 -13.02 4.29
CA ARG A 3 2.93 -12.22 4.10
C ARG A 3 3.21 -10.70 4.10
N LEU A 4 4.04 -10.22 5.02
CA LEU A 4 4.42 -8.80 5.11
C LEU A 4 5.17 -8.34 3.85
N GLU A 5 6.09 -9.18 3.37
CA GLU A 5 6.85 -8.89 2.14
C GLU A 5 5.92 -8.78 0.91
N LEU A 6 4.96 -9.70 0.78
CA LEU A 6 3.97 -9.65 -0.30
C LEU A 6 3.12 -8.37 -0.25
N LEU A 7 2.65 -7.98 0.94
CA LEU A 7 1.87 -6.74 1.10
C LEU A 7 2.71 -5.50 0.76
N ARG A 8 3.99 -5.47 1.14
CA ARG A 8 4.91 -4.37 0.78
C ARG A 8 5.15 -4.29 -0.72
N VAL A 9 5.31 -5.42 -1.41
CA VAL A 9 5.42 -5.47 -2.88
C VAL A 9 4.15 -4.93 -3.52
N GLU A 10 2.98 -5.46 -3.14
CA GLU A 10 1.69 -5.00 -3.69
C GLU A 10 1.46 -3.51 -3.45
N HIS A 11 1.81 -3.00 -2.27
CA HIS A 11 1.72 -1.57 -1.94
C HIS A 11 2.61 -0.72 -2.85
N ARG A 12 3.82 -1.19 -3.19
CA ARG A 12 4.76 -0.51 -4.10
C ARG A 12 4.27 -0.55 -5.56
N ASP A 13 3.67 -1.66 -5.97
CA ASP A 13 3.09 -1.79 -7.31
C ASP A 13 1.92 -0.84 -7.49
N LEU A 14 1.08 -0.67 -6.46
CA LEU A 14 0.00 0.32 -6.48
C LEU A 14 0.53 1.76 -6.60
N ASP A 15 1.65 2.07 -5.94
CA ASP A 15 2.27 3.39 -6.06
C ASP A 15 2.73 3.67 -7.49
N SER A 16 3.39 2.69 -8.11
CA SER A 16 3.86 2.77 -9.50
C SER A 16 2.69 2.91 -10.48
N ALA A 17 1.60 2.14 -10.27
CA ALA A 17 0.40 2.24 -11.09
C ALA A 17 -0.29 3.61 -10.96
N ILE A 18 -0.36 4.18 -9.74
CA ILE A 18 -0.91 5.52 -9.52
C ILE A 18 -0.05 6.57 -10.23
N ALA A 19 1.28 6.48 -10.12
CA ALA A 19 2.19 7.41 -10.78
C ALA A 19 2.02 7.38 -12.31
N ALA A 20 1.95 6.19 -12.90
CA ALA A 20 1.73 6.02 -14.33
C ALA A 20 0.39 6.61 -14.80
N LEU A 21 -0.68 6.43 -14.03
CA LEU A 21 -1.99 7.00 -14.37
C LEU A 21 -2.04 8.54 -14.24
N ILE A 22 -1.28 9.10 -13.30
CA ILE A 22 -1.13 10.54 -13.17
C ILE A 22 -0.36 11.10 -14.37
N ASP A 23 0.77 10.47 -14.73
CA ASP A 23 1.62 10.87 -15.86
C ASP A 23 0.90 10.73 -17.20
N ALA A 24 0.06 9.71 -17.35
CA ALA A 24 -0.77 9.49 -18.55
C ALA A 24 -1.91 10.53 -18.76
N GLY A 25 -1.95 11.61 -17.98
CA GLY A 25 -2.87 12.73 -18.21
C GLY A 25 -4.10 12.77 -17.31
N GLY A 26 -4.07 12.11 -16.14
CA GLY A 26 -4.97 12.37 -15.00
C GLY A 26 -6.48 12.24 -15.25
N SER A 27 -6.90 11.69 -16.39
CA SER A 27 -8.29 11.69 -16.85
C SER A 27 -9.16 10.71 -16.06
N ASP A 28 -8.58 9.67 -15.48
CA ASP A 28 -9.29 8.66 -14.69
C ASP A 28 -9.12 8.88 -13.18
N GLN A 29 -9.60 10.03 -12.69
CA GLN A 29 -9.54 10.38 -11.27
C GLN A 29 -10.25 9.36 -10.38
N MET A 30 -11.32 8.71 -10.88
CA MET A 30 -12.01 7.64 -10.15
C MET A 30 -11.14 6.40 -10.00
N GLN A 31 -10.43 5.98 -11.05
CA GLN A 31 -9.48 4.87 -10.95
C GLN A 31 -8.33 5.19 -9.97
N ILE A 32 -7.78 6.40 -10.06
CA ILE A 32 -6.73 6.86 -9.12
C ILE A 32 -7.25 6.83 -7.67
N ALA A 33 -8.49 7.28 -7.42
CA ALA A 33 -9.09 7.25 -6.08
C ALA A 33 -9.27 5.80 -5.56
N ARG A 34 -9.69 4.87 -6.42
CA ARG A 34 -9.81 3.44 -6.06
C ARG A 34 -8.46 2.84 -5.68
N LEU A 35 -7.41 3.12 -6.46
CA LEU A 35 -6.06 2.63 -6.19
C LEU A 35 -5.48 3.22 -4.90
N LYS A 36 -5.66 4.53 -4.67
CA LYS A 36 -5.26 5.18 -3.40
C LYS A 36 -5.97 4.57 -2.20
N LYS A 37 -7.27 4.27 -2.30
CA LYS A 37 -8.02 3.60 -1.24
C LYS A 37 -7.48 2.20 -0.95
N ARG A 38 -7.14 1.43 -1.99
CA ARG A 38 -6.52 0.11 -1.82
C ARG A 38 -5.12 0.22 -1.18
N LYS A 39 -4.32 1.19 -1.62
CA LYS A 39 -2.98 1.47 -1.06
C LYS A 39 -3.06 1.81 0.43
N LEU A 40 -4.04 2.61 0.85
CA LEU A 40 -4.26 2.92 2.26
C LEU A 40 -4.55 1.66 3.09
N ARG A 41 -5.45 0.79 2.61
CA ARG A 41 -5.78 -0.46 3.31
C ARG A 41 -4.57 -1.38 3.45
N LEU A 42 -3.72 -1.49 2.43
CA LEU A 42 -2.48 -2.26 2.51
C LEU A 42 -1.50 -1.66 3.52
N LYS A 43 -1.38 -0.33 3.57
CA LYS A 43 -0.57 0.34 4.59
C LYS A 43 -1.06 0.00 5.99
N ASP A 44 -2.37 0.06 6.23
CA ASP A 44 -2.96 -0.26 7.53
C ASP A 44 -2.73 -1.74 7.91
N GLU A 45 -2.87 -2.68 6.96
CA GLU A 45 -2.60 -4.11 7.17
C GLU A 45 -1.10 -4.38 7.43
N ILE A 46 -0.20 -3.68 6.73
CA ILE A 46 1.24 -3.73 6.96
C ILE A 46 1.56 -3.29 8.38
N SER A 47 1.06 -2.12 8.81
CA SER A 47 1.31 -1.60 10.15
C SER A 47 0.79 -2.55 11.22
N ALA A 48 -0.42 -3.09 11.07
CA ALA A 48 -0.97 -4.05 12.03
C ALA A 48 -0.15 -5.36 12.13
N LEU A 49 0.41 -5.83 11.01
CA LEU A 49 1.30 -7.00 11.00
C LEU A 49 2.69 -6.68 11.55
N GLU A 50 3.21 -5.48 11.29
CA GLU A 50 4.47 -5.00 11.87
C GLU A 50 4.34 -4.89 13.39
N ASP A 51 3.25 -4.32 13.90
CA ASP A 51 2.97 -4.21 15.35
C ASP A 51 2.89 -5.59 16.02
N GLN A 52 2.31 -6.59 15.34
CA GLN A 52 2.27 -7.98 15.82
C GLN A 52 3.63 -8.69 15.78
N LEU A 53 4.56 -8.24 14.94
CA LEU A 53 5.93 -8.77 14.84
C LEU A 53 6.90 -8.02 15.76
N VAL A 54 6.55 -6.81 16.18
CA VAL A 54 7.28 -5.95 17.13
C VAL A 54 6.53 -5.81 18.47
N PRO A 55 5.99 -6.87 19.14
CA PRO A 55 5.43 -6.68 20.49
C PRO A 55 6.49 -6.42 21.57
N ASP A 56 7.78 -6.71 21.31
CA ASP A 56 8.78 -6.96 22.37
C ASP A 56 9.96 -5.97 22.40
N ILE A 57 9.76 -4.72 21.95
CA ILE A 57 10.85 -3.70 21.97
C ILE A 57 10.41 -2.37 22.61
N ILE A 58 9.13 -2.20 22.95
CA ILE A 58 8.60 -0.98 23.59
C ILE A 58 7.54 -1.38 24.65
N ALA A 59 7.97 -2.00 25.75
CA ALA A 59 7.18 -2.18 26.98
C ALA A 59 8.08 -1.94 28.21
#